data_AF-A0A965A636-F1
#
_entry.id   AF-A0A965A636-F1
#
_cell.length_a   1.000
_cell.length_b   1.000
_cell.length_c   1.000
_cell.angle_alpha   90.00
_cell.angle_beta   90.00
_cell.angle_gamma   90.00
#
_symmetry.space_group_name_H-M   'P 1'
#
loop_
_entity.id
_entity.type
_entity.pdbx_description
1 polymer ?
#
loop_
_entity_poly.entity_id
_entity_poly.type
_entity_poly.pdbx_seq_one_letter_code
_entity_poly.pdbx_strand_id
1 'polypeptide(L)'
;MNTRKIILIVLMPLFIVALTTGCSKEDEAITFSVVDVSSRITGFSNQKAGTGATLTINGTQLDRVQRLAVGEIIVPAKNFVEVTESSLTFTVPSSAAIGVNDILLVFPGQERAFASIEVVPFQAITGIQPPSATAGETVSIFGANLETVTEVRLGTVAATISSQTPSLLRFTVPAGITTGPITLVSSAGIANSTVNLIACEGNSSQLDCAPGLNLNAGFELGEGDTFTNWSKFNGGTLMTSTTAINEVFRGSRAMKVTRDGSLGSGEWRIQLASDLTTMEVGASYTVFMWVKASTAGGSLRVSTQPSALYTGNQNVPTTWTRLAFTFTANVASARVVLDMNGNNTVATTFFVDDVKLVKN
;
A
#
# COMPACT_ATOMS: atom_id res chain seq x y z
N MET A 1 28.51 -16.12 -18.43
CA MET A 1 29.97 -15.86 -18.43
C MET A 1 30.16 -14.43 -18.88
N ASN A 2 30.22 -13.48 -17.92
CA ASN A 2 30.21 -12.06 -18.22
C ASN A 2 31.60 -11.46 -18.13
N THR A 3 32.11 -11.12 -19.31
CA THR A 3 33.33 -10.37 -19.60
C THR A 3 33.18 -8.94 -19.09
N ARG A 4 34.04 -8.52 -18.15
CA ARG A 4 34.16 -7.11 -17.73
C ARG A 4 34.75 -6.29 -18.87
N LYS A 5 33.99 -5.30 -19.37
CA LYS A 5 34.46 -4.29 -20.33
C LYS A 5 35.00 -3.08 -19.57
N ILE A 6 36.27 -2.77 -19.79
CA ILE A 6 36.93 -1.54 -19.34
C ILE A 6 36.62 -0.46 -20.38
N ILE A 7 36.04 0.67 -19.94
CA ILE A 7 35.66 1.80 -20.79
C ILE A 7 36.84 2.78 -20.91
N LEU A 8 37.26 3.00 -22.16
CA LEU A 8 38.32 3.89 -22.61
C LEU A 8 37.73 5.29 -22.87
N ILE A 9 38.30 6.34 -22.28
CA ILE A 9 37.89 7.74 -22.46
C ILE A 9 38.55 8.33 -23.73
N VAL A 10 37.77 9.15 -24.42
CA VAL A 10 37.93 9.74 -25.77
C VAL A 10 39.17 10.63 -25.92
N LEU A 11 39.83 10.56 -27.09
CA LEU A 11 40.79 11.56 -27.57
C LEU A 11 40.54 11.87 -29.06
N MET A 12 40.39 13.15 -29.41
CA MET A 12 40.67 13.67 -30.75
C MET A 12 41.21 15.10 -30.61
N PRO A 13 42.37 15.41 -31.21
CA PRO A 13 42.31 16.26 -32.39
C PRO A 13 43.29 15.88 -33.53
N LEU A 14 42.83 16.14 -34.76
CA LEU A 14 43.51 16.63 -35.97
C LEU A 14 44.94 16.17 -36.37
N PHE A 15 44.96 15.40 -37.47
CA PHE A 15 45.93 15.26 -38.57
C PHE A 15 47.18 16.18 -38.64
N ILE A 16 48.39 15.58 -38.63
CA ILE A 16 49.55 15.93 -39.50
C ILE A 16 50.29 14.62 -39.88
N VAL A 17 50.71 14.51 -41.15
CA VAL A 17 51.22 13.33 -41.85
C VAL A 17 52.75 13.20 -41.77
N ALA A 18 53.21 11.94 -41.70
CA ALA A 18 54.49 11.32 -42.10
C ALA A 18 55.82 11.77 -41.46
N LEU A 19 56.51 10.81 -40.83
CA LEU A 19 57.70 10.13 -41.39
C LEU A 19 58.26 9.13 -40.37
N THR A 20 58.49 7.90 -40.83
CA THR A 20 59.22 6.84 -40.13
C THR A 20 60.71 7.18 -40.07
N THR A 21 61.33 7.17 -38.89
CA THR A 21 62.75 6.83 -38.64
C THR A 21 63.02 6.84 -37.13
N GLY A 22 63.77 5.86 -36.64
CA GLY A 22 63.80 5.43 -35.24
C GLY A 22 64.74 6.16 -34.27
N CYS A 23 65.05 5.41 -33.19
CA CYS A 23 65.65 5.78 -31.90
C CYS A 23 64.64 6.42 -30.94
N SER A 24 64.46 5.95 -29.71
CA SER A 24 65.31 5.14 -28.83
C SER A 24 64.41 4.48 -27.78
N LYS A 25 64.86 3.37 -27.17
CA LYS A 25 64.30 2.91 -25.90
C LYS A 25 64.24 4.11 -24.96
N GLU A 26 63.08 4.33 -24.36
CA GLU A 26 62.72 5.19 -23.19
C GLU A 26 61.39 5.91 -23.48
N ASP A 27 60.39 5.20 -24.02
CA ASP A 27 59.00 5.57 -23.75
C ASP A 27 58.64 4.84 -22.45
N GLU A 28 58.90 5.49 -21.32
CA GLU A 28 58.17 5.17 -20.11
C GLU A 28 56.69 5.32 -20.46
N ALA A 29 56.00 4.20 -20.67
CA ALA A 29 54.56 4.20 -20.61
C ALA A 29 54.21 4.86 -19.27
N ILE A 30 53.57 6.04 -19.31
CA ILE A 30 53.04 6.70 -18.12
C ILE A 30 52.01 5.74 -17.55
N THR A 31 52.45 4.87 -16.65
CA THR A 31 51.60 3.96 -15.91
C THR A 31 50.97 4.80 -14.80
N PHE A 32 49.79 5.34 -15.09
CA PHE A 32 48.99 5.97 -14.05
C PHE A 32 48.49 4.86 -13.12
N SER A 33 49.22 4.60 -12.04
CA SER A 33 48.94 3.52 -11.10
C SER A 33 47.98 3.98 -10.03
N VAL A 34 46.75 3.49 -10.08
CA VAL A 34 45.77 3.72 -9.01
C VAL A 34 46.23 2.99 -7.75
N VAL A 35 46.24 3.70 -6.62
CA VAL A 35 46.48 3.10 -5.30
C VAL A 35 45.12 2.69 -4.72
N ASP A 36 44.87 1.39 -4.63
CA ASP A 36 43.66 0.84 -4.02
C ASP A 36 43.73 0.97 -2.49
N VAL A 37 42.84 1.78 -1.93
CA VAL A 37 42.66 1.99 -0.50
C VAL A 37 41.27 1.56 -0.03
N SER A 38 40.66 0.57 -0.70
CA SER A 38 39.31 0.05 -0.37
C SER A 38 39.20 -0.45 1.07
N SER A 39 40.30 -0.88 1.69
CA SER A 39 40.36 -1.25 3.11
C SER A 39 40.02 -0.11 4.07
N ARG A 40 40.03 1.16 3.62
CA ARG A 40 39.56 2.30 4.42
C ARG A 40 38.06 2.30 4.62
N ILE A 41 37.29 1.63 3.75
CA ILE A 41 35.84 1.47 3.93
C ILE A 41 35.61 0.24 4.80
N THR A 42 35.04 0.45 5.99
CA THR A 42 34.74 -0.63 6.93
C THR A 42 33.28 -1.07 6.88
N GLY A 43 32.40 -0.27 6.26
CA GLY A 43 31.01 -0.65 6.01
C GLY A 43 30.10 0.54 5.70
N PHE A 44 28.81 0.25 5.58
CA PHE A 44 27.75 1.23 5.35
C PHE A 44 26.73 1.20 6.50
N SER A 45 26.01 2.29 6.72
CA SER A 45 24.85 2.29 7.62
C SER A 45 23.77 1.30 7.15
N ASN A 46 23.62 1.11 5.83
CA ASN A 46 22.86 0.03 5.24
C ASN A 46 23.49 -0.40 3.89
N GLN A 47 23.58 -1.71 3.66
CA GLN A 47 24.10 -2.24 2.38
C GLN A 47 23.10 -2.04 1.23
N LYS A 48 21.81 -1.82 1.55
CA LYS A 48 20.73 -1.53 0.61
C LYS A 48 20.11 -0.18 0.91
N ALA A 49 19.80 0.63 -0.09
CA ALA A 49 19.20 1.95 0.11
C ALA A 49 18.30 2.37 -1.05
N GLY A 50 17.29 3.20 -0.77
CA GLY A 50 16.43 3.78 -1.79
C GLY A 50 17.09 4.98 -2.47
N THR A 51 16.61 5.34 -3.65
CA THR A 51 16.97 6.62 -4.25
C THR A 51 16.49 7.78 -3.35
N GLY A 52 17.32 8.80 -3.15
CA GLY A 52 17.04 9.92 -2.24
C GLY A 52 17.24 9.61 -0.75
N ALA A 53 17.52 8.36 -0.36
CA ALA A 53 17.84 8.03 1.04
C ALA A 53 19.23 8.54 1.44
N THR A 54 19.40 8.91 2.70
CA THR A 54 20.72 9.20 3.28
C THR A 54 21.45 7.91 3.60
N LEU A 55 22.70 7.79 3.15
CA LEU A 55 23.57 6.66 3.41
C LEU A 55 24.90 7.13 4.00
N THR A 56 25.42 6.41 4.99
CA THR A 56 26.69 6.71 5.65
C THR A 56 27.69 5.61 5.33
N ILE A 57 28.88 6.01 4.89
CA ILE A 57 30.07 5.16 4.76
C ILE A 57 30.87 5.31 6.04
N ASN A 58 31.23 4.20 6.67
CA ASN A 58 32.11 4.15 7.84
C ASN A 58 33.52 3.73 7.40
N GLY A 59 34.54 4.31 8.02
CA GLY A 59 35.90 4.05 7.59
C GLY A 59 36.98 4.88 8.28
N THR A 60 38.04 5.17 7.53
CA THR A 60 39.16 6.01 7.95
C THR A 60 39.55 7.02 6.87
N GLN A 61 40.02 8.20 7.28
CA GLN A 61 40.42 9.31 6.40
C GLN A 61 39.32 9.77 5.43
N LEU A 62 38.04 9.59 5.77
CA LEU A 62 36.92 9.88 4.88
C LEU A 62 36.69 11.38 4.66
N ASP A 63 37.21 12.24 5.54
CA ASP A 63 37.30 13.70 5.40
C ASP A 63 38.13 14.14 4.19
N ARG A 64 39.02 13.27 3.71
CA ARG A 64 39.85 13.54 2.53
C ARG A 64 39.13 13.26 1.21
N VAL A 65 37.95 12.66 1.19
CA VAL A 65 37.25 12.31 -0.05
C VAL A 65 36.86 13.58 -0.83
N GLN A 66 37.29 13.67 -2.10
CA GLN A 66 36.99 14.79 -2.99
C GLN A 66 35.74 14.54 -3.85
N ARG A 67 35.50 13.27 -4.21
CA ARG A 67 34.34 12.85 -5.01
C ARG A 67 33.91 11.46 -4.58
N LEU A 68 32.61 11.26 -4.56
CA LEU A 68 31.97 9.96 -4.48
C LEU A 68 31.26 9.72 -5.81
N ALA A 69 31.29 8.50 -6.34
CA ALA A 69 30.39 8.09 -7.41
C ALA A 69 29.53 6.92 -6.96
N VAL A 70 28.26 6.92 -7.39
CA VAL A 70 27.30 5.82 -7.25
C VAL A 70 26.94 5.37 -8.66
N GLY A 71 27.47 4.23 -9.08
CA GLY A 71 27.48 3.84 -10.49
C GLY A 71 28.17 4.92 -11.34
N GLU A 72 27.46 5.45 -12.33
CA GLU A 72 27.98 6.52 -13.21
C GLU A 72 27.74 7.94 -12.67
N ILE A 73 27.02 8.08 -11.55
CA ILE A 73 26.60 9.39 -11.04
C ILE A 73 27.60 9.89 -10.00
N ILE A 74 28.20 11.04 -10.28
CA ILE A 74 29.13 11.71 -9.37
C ILE A 74 28.36 12.55 -8.35
N VAL A 75 28.64 12.31 -7.07
CA VAL A 75 28.28 13.17 -5.93
C VAL A 75 29.52 13.99 -5.54
N PRO A 76 29.54 15.30 -5.86
CA PRO A 76 30.66 16.18 -5.48
C PRO A 76 30.72 16.38 -3.96
N ALA A 77 31.91 16.62 -3.41
CA ALA A 77 32.08 16.81 -1.96
C ALA A 77 31.20 17.91 -1.35
N LYS A 78 30.89 18.98 -2.10
CA LYS A 78 29.97 20.04 -1.68
C LYS A 78 28.52 19.57 -1.42
N ASN A 79 28.15 18.39 -1.92
CA ASN A 79 26.83 17.78 -1.76
C ASN A 79 26.84 16.65 -0.72
N PHE A 80 27.96 16.43 -0.01
CA PHE A 80 27.97 15.53 1.13
C PHE A 80 27.13 16.15 2.26
N VAL A 81 26.40 15.29 2.97
CA VAL A 81 25.50 15.70 4.06
C VAL A 81 26.30 15.98 5.32
N GLU A 82 27.24 15.09 5.64
CA GLU A 82 28.13 15.18 6.79
C GLU A 82 29.43 14.43 6.49
N VAL A 83 30.57 14.95 6.94
CA VAL A 83 31.86 14.29 6.76
C VAL A 83 32.71 14.46 8.02
N THR A 84 33.29 13.37 8.48
CA THR A 84 34.31 13.32 9.52
C THR A 84 35.47 12.43 9.03
N GLU A 85 36.55 12.33 9.80
CA GLU A 85 37.64 11.41 9.47
C GLU A 85 37.16 9.94 9.36
N SER A 86 36.15 9.55 10.14
CA SER A 86 35.65 8.18 10.20
C SER A 86 34.30 7.94 9.51
N SER A 87 33.62 8.98 9.04
CA SER A 87 32.30 8.88 8.42
C SER A 87 32.12 9.82 7.23
N LEU A 88 31.40 9.35 6.20
CA LEU A 88 30.92 10.18 5.10
C LEU A 88 29.46 9.87 4.84
N THR A 89 28.58 10.83 5.09
CA THR A 89 27.15 10.74 4.83
C THR A 89 26.81 11.49 3.55
N PHE A 90 26.04 10.84 2.67
CA PHE A 90 25.59 11.40 1.40
C PHE A 90 24.15 10.98 1.11
N THR A 91 23.52 11.63 0.14
CA THR A 91 22.20 11.22 -0.37
C THR A 91 22.39 10.37 -1.63
N VAL A 92 21.82 9.15 -1.66
CA VAL A 92 21.80 8.31 -2.85
C VAL A 92 21.11 9.07 -3.99
N PRO A 93 21.75 9.27 -5.15
CA PRO A 93 21.16 10.05 -6.23
C PRO A 93 19.77 9.56 -6.64
N SER A 94 18.85 10.49 -6.91
CA SER A 94 17.47 10.16 -7.32
C SER A 94 17.40 9.36 -8.63
N SER A 95 18.41 9.54 -9.49
CA SER A 95 18.56 8.86 -10.78
C SER A 95 19.45 7.62 -10.73
N ALA A 96 19.89 7.17 -9.55
CA ALA A 96 20.69 5.94 -9.43
C ALA A 96 19.88 4.74 -9.95
N ALA A 97 20.54 3.88 -10.72
CA ALA A 97 19.90 2.71 -11.29
C ALA A 97 19.50 1.72 -10.17
N ILE A 98 18.34 1.08 -10.28
CA ILE A 98 17.96 0.00 -9.36
C ILE A 98 18.89 -1.21 -9.55
N GLY A 99 19.29 -1.84 -8.45
CA GLY A 99 20.21 -2.97 -8.42
C GLY A 99 21.58 -2.61 -7.83
N VAL A 100 22.56 -3.47 -8.07
CA VAL A 100 23.92 -3.27 -7.56
C VAL A 100 24.57 -2.07 -8.25
N ASN A 101 25.02 -1.10 -7.46
CA ASN A 101 25.78 0.06 -7.91
C ASN A 101 27.16 0.03 -7.26
N ASP A 102 28.19 0.22 -8.09
CA ASP A 102 29.55 0.40 -7.59
C ASP A 102 29.67 1.76 -6.90
N ILE A 103 30.42 1.77 -5.81
CA ILE A 103 30.80 2.97 -5.07
C ILE A 103 32.28 3.24 -5.34
N LEU A 104 32.59 4.46 -5.79
CA LEU A 104 33.96 4.94 -5.96
C LEU A 104 34.21 6.16 -5.08
N LEU A 105 35.15 6.07 -4.15
CA LEU A 105 35.69 7.22 -3.45
C LEU A 105 36.99 7.66 -4.11
N VAL A 106 37.06 8.95 -4.43
CA VAL A 106 38.23 9.61 -5.01
C VAL A 106 38.89 10.46 -3.93
N PHE A 107 40.08 10.04 -3.50
CA PHE A 107 40.94 10.79 -2.59
C PHE A 107 41.94 11.64 -3.38
N PRO A 108 42.64 12.61 -2.73
CA PRO A 108 43.69 13.39 -3.36
C PRO A 108 44.78 12.50 -3.97
N GLY A 109 45.28 12.87 -5.15
CA GLY A 109 46.27 12.09 -5.87
C GLY A 109 45.68 10.82 -6.51
N GLN A 110 46.39 9.69 -6.34
CA GLN A 110 46.12 8.43 -7.03
C GLN A 110 45.30 7.42 -6.20
N GLU A 111 44.94 7.76 -4.96
CA GLU A 111 44.21 6.88 -4.04
C GLU A 111 42.73 6.76 -4.42
N ARG A 112 42.23 5.52 -4.54
CA ARG A 112 40.82 5.21 -4.82
C ARG A 112 40.34 4.09 -3.89
N ALA A 113 39.11 4.20 -3.39
CA ALA A 113 38.44 3.10 -2.68
C ALA A 113 37.20 2.66 -3.45
N PHE A 114 36.98 1.36 -3.49
CA PHE A 114 35.88 0.71 -4.19
C PHE A 114 35.01 -0.04 -3.19
N ALA A 115 33.70 0.06 -3.36
CA ALA A 115 32.71 -0.73 -2.65
C ALA A 115 31.49 -0.91 -3.56
N SER A 116 30.43 -1.49 -3.05
CA SER A 116 29.14 -1.53 -3.74
C SER A 116 28.01 -1.36 -2.75
N ILE A 117 26.86 -0.94 -3.26
CA ILE A 117 25.57 -0.92 -2.55
C ILE A 117 24.50 -1.49 -3.48
N GLU A 118 23.37 -1.91 -2.93
CA GLU A 118 22.20 -2.25 -3.73
C GLU A 118 21.17 -1.12 -3.62
N VAL A 119 20.88 -0.46 -4.73
CA VAL A 119 19.81 0.54 -4.78
C VAL A 119 18.49 -0.18 -5.00
N VAL A 120 17.55 -0.04 -4.07
CA VAL A 120 16.25 -0.73 -4.08
C VAL A 120 15.11 0.26 -4.32
N PRO A 121 13.98 -0.19 -4.92
CA PRO A 121 12.87 0.71 -5.17
C PRO A 121 12.16 1.11 -3.87
N PHE A 122 11.66 2.35 -3.81
CA PHE A 122 10.94 2.87 -2.64
C PHE A 122 9.51 2.33 -2.57
N GLN A 123 9.03 1.99 -1.37
CA GLN A 123 7.68 1.54 -1.14
C GLN A 123 6.67 2.70 -1.27
N ALA A 124 5.64 2.49 -2.08
CA ALA A 124 4.59 3.49 -2.30
C ALA A 124 3.28 3.01 -1.68
N ILE A 125 2.59 3.89 -0.95
CA ILE A 125 1.26 3.62 -0.38
C ILE A 125 0.24 4.39 -1.22
N THR A 126 -0.65 3.67 -1.89
CA THR A 126 -1.73 4.26 -2.71
C THR A 126 -3.09 4.16 -2.04
N GLY A 127 -3.26 3.28 -1.06
CA GLY A 127 -4.50 3.17 -0.30
C GLY A 127 -4.37 2.28 0.94
N ILE A 128 -5.30 2.45 1.87
CA ILE A 128 -5.46 1.61 3.06
C ILE A 128 -6.91 1.15 3.14
N GLN A 129 -7.14 -0.08 3.59
CA GLN A 129 -8.49 -0.63 3.70
C GLN A 129 -8.55 -1.74 4.77
N PRO A 130 -9.52 -1.71 5.70
CA PRO A 130 -10.46 -0.60 5.93
C PRO A 130 -9.76 0.67 6.46
N PRO A 131 -10.40 1.86 6.37
CA PRO A 131 -9.85 3.11 6.89
C PRO A 131 -9.91 3.23 8.42
N SER A 132 -10.62 2.30 9.08
CA SER A 132 -10.72 2.21 10.54
C SER A 132 -10.62 0.75 10.97
N ALA A 133 -9.99 0.53 12.12
CA ALA A 133 -9.83 -0.81 12.65
C ALA A 133 -9.73 -0.84 14.18
N THR A 134 -10.12 -1.96 14.77
CA THR A 134 -9.83 -2.32 16.16
C THR A 134 -8.66 -3.32 16.24
N ALA A 135 -8.10 -3.49 17.42
CA ALA A 135 -7.05 -4.48 17.68
C ALA A 135 -7.49 -5.89 17.24
N GLY A 136 -6.59 -6.59 16.55
CA GLY A 136 -6.83 -7.93 16.00
C GLY A 136 -7.41 -7.94 14.58
N GLU A 137 -7.96 -6.84 14.07
CA GLU A 137 -8.42 -6.77 12.69
C GLU A 137 -7.26 -6.74 11.70
N THR A 138 -7.51 -7.21 10.47
CA THR A 138 -6.54 -7.12 9.38
C THR A 138 -6.77 -5.85 8.57
N VAL A 139 -5.70 -5.08 8.38
CA VAL A 139 -5.68 -3.93 7.46
C VAL A 139 -4.82 -4.27 6.26
N SER A 140 -5.33 -3.92 5.08
CA SER A 140 -4.67 -4.03 3.79
C SER A 140 -4.12 -2.68 3.35
N ILE A 141 -2.90 -2.68 2.83
CA ILE A 141 -2.22 -1.53 2.24
C ILE A 141 -1.98 -1.85 0.77
N PHE A 142 -2.51 -1.02 -0.11
CA PHE A 142 -2.30 -1.10 -1.54
C PHE A 142 -1.16 -0.17 -1.96
N GLY A 143 -0.38 -0.59 -2.95
CA GLY A 143 0.84 0.15 -3.26
C GLY A 143 1.73 -0.45 -4.33
N ALA A 144 3.01 -0.14 -4.22
CA ALA A 144 4.10 -0.71 -5.01
C ALA A 144 5.33 -0.97 -4.12
N ASN A 145 6.12 -1.97 -4.50
CA ASN A 145 7.33 -2.42 -3.80
C ASN A 145 7.07 -2.81 -2.33
N LEU A 146 5.85 -3.27 -2.01
CA LEU A 146 5.43 -3.59 -0.65
C LEU A 146 6.04 -4.89 -0.11
N GLU A 147 6.57 -5.75 -0.98
CA GLU A 147 7.34 -6.94 -0.62
C GLU A 147 8.68 -6.62 0.03
N THR A 148 9.17 -5.38 -0.13
CA THR A 148 10.43 -4.90 0.47
C THR A 148 10.26 -4.43 1.92
N VAL A 149 9.02 -4.27 2.38
CA VAL A 149 8.71 -3.76 3.72
C VAL A 149 9.12 -4.80 4.76
N THR A 150 9.84 -4.34 5.77
CA THR A 150 10.31 -5.17 6.90
C THR A 150 9.55 -4.87 8.18
N GLU A 151 8.93 -3.70 8.29
CA GLU A 151 8.16 -3.32 9.48
C GLU A 151 6.97 -2.41 9.11
N VAL A 152 5.84 -2.63 9.78
CA VAL A 152 4.68 -1.72 9.78
C VAL A 152 4.54 -1.14 11.19
N ARG A 153 4.38 0.17 11.30
CA ARG A 153 4.13 0.85 12.57
C ARG A 153 2.86 1.68 12.53
N LEU A 154 2.18 1.72 13.67
CA LEU A 154 1.05 2.59 13.97
C LEU A 154 1.46 3.49 15.14
N GLY A 155 1.95 4.69 14.82
CA GLY A 155 2.66 5.53 15.79
C GLY A 155 3.95 4.83 16.27
N THR A 156 4.05 4.57 17.58
CA THR A 156 5.20 3.86 18.18
C THR A 156 5.00 2.36 18.27
N VAL A 157 3.82 1.84 17.92
CA VAL A 157 3.48 0.42 18.07
C VAL A 157 3.78 -0.33 16.77
N ALA A 158 4.60 -1.38 16.84
CA ALA A 158 4.86 -2.26 15.71
C ALA A 158 3.68 -3.20 15.46
N ALA A 159 3.31 -3.38 14.20
CA ALA A 159 2.25 -4.27 13.76
C ALA A 159 2.81 -5.51 13.05
N THR A 160 2.08 -6.62 13.14
CA THR A 160 2.52 -7.90 12.55
C THR A 160 2.09 -7.99 11.10
N ILE A 161 3.06 -8.08 10.17
CA ILE A 161 2.79 -8.34 8.76
C ILE A 161 2.26 -9.77 8.61
N SER A 162 1.04 -9.91 8.08
CA SER A 162 0.36 -11.20 7.88
C SER A 162 0.68 -11.80 6.51
N SER A 163 0.82 -10.95 5.48
CA SER A 163 1.17 -11.36 4.12
C SER A 163 1.62 -10.15 3.29
N GLN A 164 2.47 -10.34 2.30
CA GLN A 164 2.86 -9.28 1.36
C GLN A 164 3.10 -9.80 -0.05
N THR A 165 2.77 -8.97 -1.02
CA THR A 165 3.09 -9.07 -2.45
C THR A 165 3.61 -7.70 -2.91
N PRO A 166 4.09 -7.54 -4.15
CA PRO A 166 4.59 -6.25 -4.60
C PRO A 166 3.58 -5.10 -4.56
N SER A 167 2.29 -5.40 -4.65
CA SER A 167 1.23 -4.39 -4.70
C SER A 167 0.25 -4.41 -3.53
N LEU A 168 0.42 -5.35 -2.59
CA LEU A 168 -0.44 -5.49 -1.43
C LEU A 168 0.34 -5.97 -0.21
N LEU A 169 0.17 -5.28 0.91
CA LEU A 169 0.60 -5.73 2.23
C LEU A 169 -0.60 -5.86 3.15
N ARG A 170 -0.65 -6.92 3.95
CA ARG A 170 -1.62 -7.07 5.04
C ARG A 170 -0.90 -7.17 6.36
N PHE A 171 -1.47 -6.54 7.38
CA PHE A 171 -0.98 -6.63 8.73
C PHE A 171 -2.15 -6.73 9.72
N THR A 172 -1.87 -7.31 10.88
CA THR A 172 -2.81 -7.37 12.01
C THR A 172 -2.61 -6.16 12.91
N VAL A 173 -3.68 -5.45 13.21
CA VAL A 173 -3.67 -4.24 14.04
C VAL A 173 -3.36 -4.62 15.50
N PRO A 174 -2.28 -4.11 16.11
CA PRO A 174 -1.98 -4.31 17.52
C PRO A 174 -2.95 -3.52 18.42
N ALA A 175 -3.01 -3.88 19.70
CA ALA A 175 -3.73 -3.09 20.72
C ALA A 175 -2.98 -1.80 21.08
N GLY A 176 -3.69 -0.82 21.65
CA GLY A 176 -3.11 0.41 22.16
C GLY A 176 -2.67 1.40 21.08
N ILE A 177 -3.24 1.31 19.87
CA ILE A 177 -2.96 2.25 18.78
C ILE A 177 -3.76 3.53 18.96
N THR A 178 -3.23 4.64 18.46
CA THR A 178 -3.96 5.90 18.30
C THR A 178 -4.20 6.18 16.83
N THR A 179 -5.26 6.91 16.50
CA THR A 179 -5.51 7.38 15.13
C THR A 179 -4.32 8.15 14.58
N GLY A 180 -3.82 7.75 13.42
CA GLY A 180 -2.63 8.34 12.82
C GLY A 180 -2.22 7.65 11.51
N PRO A 181 -1.15 8.12 10.86
CA PRO A 181 -0.65 7.50 9.65
C PRO A 181 -0.08 6.10 9.94
N ILE A 182 -0.09 5.26 8.91
CA ILE A 182 0.62 3.99 8.88
C ILE A 182 2.03 4.27 8.37
N THR A 183 3.04 3.80 9.09
CA THR A 183 4.46 3.95 8.71
C THR A 183 5.01 2.61 8.24
N LEU A 184 5.57 2.56 7.03
CA LEU A 184 6.27 1.41 6.48
C LEU A 184 7.77 1.64 6.51
N VAL A 185 8.51 0.69 7.08
CA VAL A 185 9.97 0.68 7.09
C VAL A 185 10.45 -0.42 6.15
N SER A 186 11.40 -0.07 5.29
CA SER A 186 12.13 -1.00 4.42
C SER A 186 13.61 -0.63 4.41
N SER A 187 14.42 -1.42 3.72
CA SER A 187 15.79 -1.02 3.40
C SER A 187 15.87 0.22 2.50
N ALA A 188 14.81 0.54 1.75
CA ALA A 188 14.75 1.74 0.93
C ALA A 188 14.54 3.02 1.75
N GLY A 189 14.00 2.91 2.98
CA GLY A 189 13.69 4.03 3.86
C GLY A 189 12.31 3.91 4.49
N ILE A 190 11.73 5.06 4.86
CA ILE A 190 10.44 5.15 5.56
C ILE A 190 9.38 5.80 4.67
N ALA A 191 8.23 5.15 4.50
CA ALA A 191 7.06 5.71 3.84
C ALA A 191 5.89 5.86 4.83
N ASN A 192 5.13 6.95 4.72
CA ASN A 192 3.93 7.18 5.53
C ASN A 192 2.69 7.21 4.66
N SER A 193 1.57 6.68 5.14
CA SER A 193 0.29 6.82 4.46
C SER A 193 -0.18 8.28 4.48
N THR A 194 -0.83 8.72 3.40
CA THR A 194 -1.39 10.08 3.30
C THR A 194 -2.71 10.24 4.05
N VAL A 195 -3.36 9.13 4.36
CA VAL A 195 -4.58 9.04 5.17
C VAL A 195 -4.27 8.34 6.49
N ASN A 196 -4.96 8.75 7.55
CA ASN A 196 -4.84 8.13 8.85
C ASN A 196 -5.64 6.81 8.90
N LEU A 197 -5.08 5.80 9.53
CA LEU A 197 -5.88 4.68 10.05
C LEU A 197 -6.59 5.18 11.31
N ILE A 198 -7.90 5.02 11.36
CA ILE A 198 -8.68 5.43 12.51
C ILE A 198 -8.74 4.29 13.53
N ALA A 199 -8.24 4.55 14.75
CA ALA A 199 -8.26 3.59 15.84
C ALA A 199 -9.65 3.55 16.49
N CYS A 200 -10.26 2.36 16.50
CA CYS A 200 -11.59 2.16 17.10
C CYS A 200 -11.57 1.83 18.59
N GLU A 201 -10.41 1.44 19.14
CA GLU A 201 -10.26 1.17 20.56
C GLU A 201 -10.59 2.43 21.39
N GLY A 202 -11.56 2.32 22.30
CA GLY A 202 -12.03 3.43 23.12
C GLY A 202 -12.87 4.50 22.40
N ASN A 203 -13.21 4.30 21.11
CA ASN A 203 -13.93 5.29 20.30
C ASN A 203 -15.26 4.74 19.75
N SER A 204 -16.13 4.24 20.64
CA SER A 204 -17.43 3.66 20.25
C SER A 204 -18.42 4.68 19.69
N SER A 205 -18.20 5.98 19.92
CA SER A 205 -19.02 7.07 19.38
C SER A 205 -18.68 7.43 17.93
N GLN A 206 -17.52 7.01 17.42
CA GLN A 206 -17.22 7.17 16.01
C GLN A 206 -18.00 6.14 15.20
N LEU A 207 -18.65 6.64 14.15
CA LEU A 207 -19.51 5.86 13.27
C LEU A 207 -18.89 4.57 12.71
N ASP A 208 -17.63 4.61 12.28
CA ASP A 208 -16.96 3.42 11.74
C ASP A 208 -16.60 2.38 12.80
N CYS A 209 -16.55 2.82 14.07
CA CYS A 209 -16.13 2.06 15.23
C CYS A 209 -17.32 1.64 16.11
N ALA A 210 -18.49 2.24 15.90
CA ALA A 210 -19.72 1.86 16.56
C ALA A 210 -20.04 0.38 16.23
N PRO A 211 -20.33 -0.45 17.25
CA PRO A 211 -20.76 -1.82 17.02
C PRO A 211 -22.12 -1.81 16.31
N GLY A 212 -22.26 -2.67 15.29
CA GLY A 212 -23.55 -2.86 14.64
C GLY A 212 -24.54 -3.56 15.57
N LEU A 213 -25.80 -3.11 15.54
CA LEU A 213 -26.91 -3.76 16.24
C LEU A 213 -27.35 -5.06 15.55
N ASN A 214 -27.07 -5.19 14.25
CA ASN A 214 -27.26 -6.43 13.51
C ASN A 214 -26.00 -7.31 13.62
N LEU A 215 -26.21 -8.62 13.67
CA LEU A 215 -25.13 -9.60 13.70
C LEU A 215 -24.55 -9.82 12.30
N ASN A 216 -23.31 -10.32 12.28
CA ASN A 216 -22.59 -10.66 11.05
C ASN A 216 -22.60 -9.55 9.99
N ALA A 217 -22.37 -8.31 10.41
CA ALA A 217 -22.36 -7.14 9.52
C ALA A 217 -21.36 -7.27 8.36
N GLY A 218 -20.18 -7.83 8.63
CA GLY A 218 -19.12 -8.06 7.63
C GLY A 218 -19.24 -9.37 6.84
N PHE A 219 -20.33 -10.13 6.98
CA PHE A 219 -20.55 -11.38 6.23
C PHE A 219 -19.49 -12.50 6.42
N GLU A 220 -18.67 -12.40 7.47
CA GLU A 220 -17.60 -13.33 7.79
C GLU A 220 -18.09 -14.70 8.29
N LEU A 221 -19.29 -14.73 8.91
CA LEU A 221 -19.89 -15.98 9.40
C LEU A 221 -20.77 -16.62 8.34
N GLY A 222 -20.51 -17.90 8.04
CA GLY A 222 -21.30 -18.72 7.12
C GLY A 222 -20.43 -19.66 6.26
N GLU A 223 -21.07 -20.52 5.48
CA GLU A 223 -20.41 -21.46 4.56
C GLU A 223 -20.95 -21.34 3.14
N GLY A 224 -20.05 -21.44 2.15
CA GLY A 224 -20.40 -21.22 0.74
C GLY A 224 -21.16 -19.90 0.57
N ASP A 225 -22.27 -19.91 -0.16
CA ASP A 225 -23.08 -18.71 -0.40
C ASP A 225 -24.07 -18.37 0.74
N THR A 226 -23.93 -19.01 1.91
CA THR A 226 -24.73 -18.70 3.09
C THR A 226 -24.04 -17.65 3.95
N PHE A 227 -24.82 -16.69 4.45
CA PHE A 227 -24.37 -15.65 5.37
C PHE A 227 -25.17 -15.79 6.67
N THR A 228 -24.55 -16.28 7.74
CA THR A 228 -25.22 -16.48 9.05
C THR A 228 -25.85 -15.16 9.51
N ASN A 229 -27.03 -15.21 10.14
CA ASN A 229 -27.83 -14.02 10.52
C ASN A 229 -28.42 -13.19 9.38
N TRP A 230 -28.32 -13.68 8.14
CA TRP A 230 -28.92 -13.08 6.97
C TRP A 230 -29.68 -14.12 6.15
N SER A 231 -30.89 -13.76 5.73
CA SER A 231 -31.78 -14.61 4.94
C SER A 231 -31.97 -14.04 3.55
N LYS A 232 -31.74 -14.86 2.51
CA LYS A 232 -32.03 -14.50 1.13
C LYS A 232 -33.53 -14.64 0.87
N PHE A 233 -34.25 -13.52 0.79
CA PHE A 233 -35.70 -13.53 0.57
C PHE A 233 -36.05 -13.65 -0.91
N ASN A 234 -35.37 -12.90 -1.78
CA ASN A 234 -35.60 -12.92 -3.22
C ASN A 234 -34.27 -12.93 -3.99
N GLY A 235 -34.26 -13.54 -5.18
CA GLY A 235 -33.08 -13.55 -6.05
C GLY A 235 -31.88 -14.30 -5.45
N GLY A 236 -32.12 -15.33 -4.63
CA GLY A 236 -31.09 -15.98 -3.82
C GLY A 236 -29.88 -16.52 -4.59
N THR A 237 -30.10 -17.01 -5.81
CA THR A 237 -29.04 -17.52 -6.71
C THR A 237 -28.14 -16.41 -7.25
N LEU A 238 -28.56 -15.16 -7.19
CA LEU A 238 -27.80 -13.99 -7.64
C LEU A 238 -26.94 -13.38 -6.53
N MET A 239 -27.02 -13.91 -5.31
CA MET A 239 -26.21 -13.50 -4.17
C MET A 239 -25.26 -14.65 -3.81
N THR A 240 -23.98 -14.46 -4.00
CA THR A 240 -22.94 -15.45 -3.69
C THR A 240 -21.92 -14.86 -2.74
N SER A 241 -21.12 -15.72 -2.11
CA SER A 241 -19.92 -15.29 -1.40
C SER A 241 -18.79 -14.98 -2.37
N THR A 242 -17.85 -14.14 -1.95
CA THR A 242 -16.57 -13.96 -2.63
C THR A 242 -15.44 -13.79 -1.63
N THR A 243 -14.29 -14.36 -1.94
CA THR A 243 -13.02 -14.22 -1.21
C THR A 243 -11.96 -13.51 -2.05
N ALA A 244 -12.34 -13.04 -3.25
CA ALA A 244 -11.42 -12.36 -4.13
C ALA A 244 -10.99 -11.03 -3.50
N ILE A 245 -9.69 -10.77 -3.54
CA ILE A 245 -9.04 -9.71 -2.77
C ILE A 245 -9.57 -8.30 -3.06
N ASN A 246 -9.93 -8.07 -4.31
CA ASN A 246 -10.50 -6.82 -4.79
C ASN A 246 -12.03 -6.82 -4.67
N GLU A 247 -12.67 -7.88 -4.20
CA GLU A 247 -14.12 -7.99 -4.02
C GLU A 247 -14.53 -7.93 -2.53
N VAL A 248 -13.56 -7.91 -1.61
CA VAL A 248 -13.77 -7.85 -0.14
C VAL A 248 -13.33 -6.49 0.41
N PHE A 249 -14.12 -5.87 1.29
CA PHE A 249 -13.79 -4.61 1.92
C PHE A 249 -13.00 -4.82 3.23
N ARG A 250 -13.55 -5.62 4.14
CA ARG A 250 -12.94 -5.98 5.43
C ARG A 250 -12.94 -7.51 5.56
N GLY A 251 -11.98 -8.04 6.31
CA GLY A 251 -11.97 -9.47 6.65
C GLY A 251 -11.63 -10.39 5.48
N SER A 252 -12.34 -11.52 5.38
CA SER A 252 -11.97 -12.65 4.52
C SER A 252 -12.96 -12.91 3.40
N ARG A 253 -14.19 -12.42 3.51
CA ARG A 253 -15.26 -12.67 2.54
C ARG A 253 -16.31 -11.57 2.55
N ALA A 254 -16.90 -11.33 1.38
CA ALA A 254 -17.99 -10.36 1.21
C ALA A 254 -19.15 -10.98 0.43
N MET A 255 -20.25 -10.24 0.32
CA MET A 255 -21.35 -10.61 -0.57
C MET A 255 -21.09 -10.08 -1.98
N LYS A 256 -21.24 -10.95 -2.97
CA LYS A 256 -21.28 -10.63 -4.40
C LYS A 256 -22.71 -10.74 -4.91
N VAL A 257 -23.19 -9.67 -5.52
CA VAL A 257 -24.49 -9.61 -6.19
C VAL A 257 -24.24 -9.59 -7.69
N THR A 258 -24.77 -10.60 -8.40
CA THR A 258 -24.67 -10.70 -9.86
C THR A 258 -26.06 -10.49 -10.46
N ARG A 259 -26.35 -9.28 -10.92
CA ARG A 259 -27.52 -9.02 -11.75
C ARG A 259 -27.18 -9.46 -13.17
N ASP A 260 -27.70 -10.59 -13.60
CA ASP A 260 -27.42 -11.19 -14.91
C ASP A 260 -28.41 -10.76 -16.02
N GLY A 261 -29.40 -9.92 -15.67
CA GLY A 261 -30.46 -9.46 -16.58
C GLY A 261 -31.67 -10.41 -16.67
N SER A 262 -31.68 -11.52 -15.90
CA SER A 262 -32.80 -12.46 -15.86
C SER A 262 -34.05 -11.90 -15.18
N LEU A 263 -33.89 -10.87 -14.34
CA LEU A 263 -34.95 -10.24 -13.58
C LEU A 263 -35.42 -8.93 -14.25
N GLY A 264 -36.73 -8.67 -14.22
CA GLY A 264 -37.30 -7.37 -14.59
C GLY A 264 -36.93 -6.26 -13.60
N SER A 265 -37.42 -5.04 -13.83
CA SER A 265 -37.25 -3.94 -12.86
C SER A 265 -38.02 -4.20 -11.55
N GLY A 266 -37.54 -3.55 -10.47
CA GLY A 266 -38.16 -3.60 -9.14
C GLY A 266 -37.12 -3.97 -8.08
N GLU A 267 -36.94 -3.12 -7.07
CA GLU A 267 -35.78 -3.19 -6.18
C GLU A 267 -35.77 -4.45 -5.31
N TRP A 268 -36.95 -4.96 -4.95
CA TRP A 268 -37.15 -6.11 -4.07
C TRP A 268 -36.85 -7.47 -4.71
N ARG A 269 -36.54 -7.53 -6.01
CA ARG A 269 -36.33 -8.81 -6.70
C ARG A 269 -35.04 -9.52 -6.31
N ILE A 270 -34.11 -8.79 -5.70
CA ILE A 270 -32.94 -9.33 -5.01
C ILE A 270 -32.97 -8.76 -3.61
N GLN A 271 -33.24 -9.60 -2.61
CA GLN A 271 -33.40 -9.19 -1.22
C GLN A 271 -32.60 -10.06 -0.27
N LEU A 272 -31.71 -9.41 0.49
CA LEU A 272 -31.07 -9.99 1.66
C LEU A 272 -31.61 -9.31 2.91
N ALA A 273 -32.12 -10.08 3.85
CA ALA A 273 -32.72 -9.58 5.07
C ALA A 273 -31.92 -10.01 6.29
N SER A 274 -31.62 -9.09 7.20
CA SER A 274 -31.00 -9.45 8.48
C SER A 274 -31.97 -10.24 9.36
N ASP A 275 -31.44 -10.83 10.42
CA ASP A 275 -32.25 -11.19 11.59
C ASP A 275 -32.93 -9.95 12.20
N LEU A 276 -33.94 -10.17 13.04
CA LEU A 276 -34.63 -9.11 13.75
C LEU A 276 -33.70 -8.47 14.78
N THR A 277 -33.80 -7.15 14.90
CA THR A 277 -33.09 -6.33 15.87
C THR A 277 -34.11 -5.55 16.70
N THR A 278 -33.90 -5.49 18.01
CA THR A 278 -34.69 -4.65 18.91
C THR A 278 -34.41 -3.18 18.63
N MET A 279 -35.46 -2.37 18.54
CA MET A 279 -35.41 -0.95 18.24
C MET A 279 -36.27 -0.15 19.22
N GLU A 280 -35.97 1.14 19.36
CA GLU A 280 -36.78 2.10 20.09
C GLU A 280 -37.64 2.88 19.09
N VAL A 281 -38.97 2.78 19.23
CA VAL A 281 -39.91 3.49 18.37
C VAL A 281 -39.70 5.00 18.50
N GLY A 282 -39.61 5.68 17.37
CA GLY A 282 -39.34 7.12 17.30
C GLY A 282 -37.85 7.49 17.31
N ALA A 283 -36.95 6.55 17.62
CA ALA A 283 -35.51 6.80 17.51
C ALA A 283 -35.03 6.67 16.05
N SER A 284 -33.98 7.43 15.74
CA SER A 284 -33.33 7.41 14.42
C SER A 284 -32.24 6.34 14.37
N TYR A 285 -32.18 5.64 13.24
CA TYR A 285 -31.20 4.61 12.95
C TYR A 285 -30.59 4.84 11.58
N THR A 286 -29.33 4.45 11.42
CA THR A 286 -28.66 4.48 10.12
C THR A 286 -28.04 3.13 9.80
N VAL A 287 -28.24 2.66 8.56
CA VAL A 287 -27.54 1.53 7.99
C VAL A 287 -26.38 2.05 7.15
N PHE A 288 -25.16 1.69 7.55
CA PHE A 288 -23.96 1.87 6.75
C PHE A 288 -23.64 0.58 6.03
N MET A 289 -23.07 0.70 4.84
CA MET A 289 -22.49 -0.43 4.13
C MET A 289 -21.41 0.06 3.18
N TRP A 290 -20.38 -0.75 2.98
CA TRP A 290 -19.41 -0.54 1.92
C TRP A 290 -19.85 -1.28 0.68
N VAL A 291 -19.84 -0.57 -0.45
CA VAL A 291 -20.21 -1.16 -1.73
C VAL A 291 -19.23 -0.79 -2.82
N LYS A 292 -19.10 -1.69 -3.80
CA LYS A 292 -18.33 -1.45 -5.02
C LYS A 292 -18.87 -2.27 -6.18
N ALA A 293 -19.06 -1.66 -7.34
CA ALA A 293 -19.44 -2.35 -8.56
C ALA A 293 -18.22 -2.67 -9.44
N SER A 294 -18.27 -3.82 -10.13
CA SER A 294 -17.32 -4.13 -11.20
C SER A 294 -17.50 -3.18 -12.40
N THR A 295 -18.74 -2.76 -12.64
CA THR A 295 -19.14 -1.80 -13.68
C THR A 295 -20.22 -0.87 -13.14
N ALA A 296 -20.21 0.39 -13.58
CA ALA A 296 -21.25 1.35 -13.17
C ALA A 296 -22.65 0.88 -13.60
N GLY A 297 -23.67 1.23 -12.81
CA GLY A 297 -25.08 0.93 -13.11
C GLY A 297 -25.80 0.10 -12.03
N GLY A 298 -25.06 -0.39 -11.04
CA GLY A 298 -25.62 -0.97 -9.82
C GLY A 298 -26.36 0.08 -8.98
N SER A 299 -27.44 -0.32 -8.33
CA SER A 299 -28.18 0.52 -7.39
C SER A 299 -28.73 -0.32 -6.25
N LEU A 300 -28.83 0.29 -5.07
CA LEU A 300 -29.42 -0.34 -3.90
C LEU A 300 -30.27 0.66 -3.12
N ARG A 301 -31.20 0.13 -2.33
CA ARG A 301 -31.83 0.84 -1.22
C ARG A 301 -31.97 -0.08 -0.02
N VAL A 302 -32.33 0.51 1.11
CA VAL A 302 -32.70 -0.22 2.32
C VAL A 302 -34.20 -0.12 2.54
N SER A 303 -34.79 -1.23 2.97
CA SER A 303 -36.12 -1.24 3.57
C SER A 303 -36.13 -1.94 4.93
N THR A 304 -37.23 -1.78 5.69
CA THR A 304 -37.43 -2.46 6.97
C THR A 304 -38.59 -3.47 6.90
N GLN A 305 -38.57 -4.47 7.77
CA GLN A 305 -39.69 -5.39 7.99
C GLN A 305 -39.84 -5.71 9.48
N PRO A 306 -41.04 -5.98 10.02
CA PRO A 306 -42.30 -6.23 9.30
C PRO A 306 -43.04 -4.96 8.86
N SER A 307 -42.78 -3.81 9.49
CA SER A 307 -43.35 -2.53 9.07
C SER A 307 -42.40 -1.83 8.12
N ALA A 308 -42.83 -1.64 6.88
CA ALA A 308 -41.95 -1.18 5.81
C ALA A 308 -41.72 0.33 5.85
N LEU A 309 -40.44 0.70 5.94
CA LEU A 309 -39.89 2.01 5.63
C LEU A 309 -38.95 1.81 4.45
N TYR A 310 -39.01 2.68 3.44
CA TYR A 310 -38.16 2.58 2.25
C TYR A 310 -37.29 3.81 2.13
N THR A 311 -35.98 3.61 1.92
CA THR A 311 -35.09 4.70 1.57
C THR A 311 -35.06 4.93 0.07
N GLY A 312 -34.51 6.07 -0.35
CA GLY A 312 -34.22 6.32 -1.76
C GLY A 312 -33.15 5.38 -2.32
N ASN A 313 -33.19 5.15 -3.63
CA ASN A 313 -32.17 4.40 -4.37
C ASN A 313 -30.85 5.21 -4.39
N GLN A 314 -29.74 4.53 -4.08
CA GLN A 314 -28.40 5.07 -4.23
C GLN A 314 -27.62 4.27 -5.27
N ASN A 315 -26.75 4.93 -6.01
CA ASN A 315 -25.89 4.29 -7.00
C ASN A 315 -24.73 3.57 -6.32
N VAL A 316 -24.31 2.44 -6.88
CA VAL A 316 -23.12 1.71 -6.45
C VAL A 316 -21.92 2.11 -7.32
N PRO A 317 -20.91 2.83 -6.78
CA PRO A 317 -19.75 3.28 -7.56
C PRO A 317 -18.77 2.15 -7.87
N THR A 318 -17.83 2.38 -8.79
CA THR A 318 -16.76 1.41 -9.12
C THR A 318 -15.57 1.43 -8.16
N THR A 319 -15.60 2.31 -7.17
CA THR A 319 -14.68 2.37 -6.03
C THR A 319 -15.42 2.07 -4.74
N TRP A 320 -14.77 1.40 -3.79
CA TRP A 320 -15.35 1.16 -2.47
C TRP A 320 -15.84 2.46 -1.85
N THR A 321 -17.15 2.54 -1.64
CA THR A 321 -17.83 3.73 -1.14
C THR A 321 -18.76 3.34 -0.02
N ARG A 322 -18.71 4.09 1.08
CA ARG A 322 -19.65 3.92 2.18
C ARG A 322 -20.96 4.60 1.82
N LEU A 323 -22.04 3.83 1.76
CA LEU A 323 -23.40 4.35 1.65
C LEU A 323 -24.06 4.38 3.02
N ALA A 324 -25.01 5.30 3.17
CA ALA A 324 -25.72 5.54 4.42
C ALA A 324 -27.22 5.70 4.17
N PHE A 325 -28.03 5.00 4.95
CA PHE A 325 -29.48 4.96 4.84
C PHE A 325 -30.11 5.18 6.20
N THR A 326 -30.76 6.33 6.39
CA THR A 326 -31.37 6.71 7.67
C THR A 326 -32.87 6.49 7.66
N PHE A 327 -33.41 5.94 8.75
CA PHE A 327 -34.85 5.82 8.99
C PHE A 327 -35.18 6.07 10.46
N THR A 328 -36.46 6.33 10.76
CA THR A 328 -36.98 6.44 12.13
C THR A 328 -37.78 5.19 12.44
N ALA A 329 -37.42 4.44 13.48
CA ALA A 329 -38.08 3.18 13.79
C ALA A 329 -39.56 3.40 14.13
N ASN A 330 -40.45 2.64 13.48
CA ASN A 330 -41.90 2.70 13.69
C ASN A 330 -42.45 1.46 14.43
N VAL A 331 -41.59 0.49 14.74
CA VAL A 331 -41.87 -0.72 15.50
C VAL A 331 -40.69 -1.04 16.43
N ALA A 332 -40.95 -1.74 17.53
CA ALA A 332 -39.93 -2.07 18.53
C ALA A 332 -39.01 -3.24 18.13
N SER A 333 -39.31 -3.93 17.04
CA SER A 333 -38.47 -4.99 16.48
C SER A 333 -38.61 -5.01 14.96
N ALA A 334 -37.50 -4.77 14.28
CA ALA A 334 -37.44 -4.81 12.83
C ALA A 334 -36.12 -5.38 12.33
N ARG A 335 -36.10 -5.82 11.07
CA ARG A 335 -34.90 -6.19 10.33
C ARG A 335 -34.63 -5.18 9.24
N VAL A 336 -33.37 -5.11 8.83
CA VAL A 336 -32.94 -4.39 7.64
C VAL A 336 -33.02 -5.33 6.44
N VAL A 337 -33.55 -4.84 5.34
CA VAL A 337 -33.63 -5.57 4.06
C VAL A 337 -32.87 -4.75 3.01
N LEU A 338 -31.90 -5.39 2.37
CA LEU A 338 -31.15 -4.84 1.26
C LEU A 338 -31.91 -5.12 -0.03
N ASP A 339 -32.45 -4.08 -0.67
CA ASP A 339 -33.16 -4.17 -1.94
C ASP A 339 -32.16 -3.84 -3.08
N MET A 340 -31.69 -4.87 -3.78
CA MET A 340 -30.45 -4.81 -4.56
C MET A 340 -30.62 -4.99 -6.07
N ASN A 341 -31.85 -5.11 -6.56
CA ASN A 341 -32.09 -5.25 -8.00
C ASN A 341 -32.15 -3.89 -8.73
N GLY A 342 -32.56 -2.82 -8.06
CA GLY A 342 -32.75 -1.49 -8.64
C GLY A 342 -33.95 -1.36 -9.58
N ASN A 343 -33.99 -0.27 -10.33
CA ASN A 343 -35.06 0.08 -11.28
C ASN A 343 -34.69 -0.18 -12.75
N ASN A 344 -33.50 -0.73 -13.01
CA ASN A 344 -33.03 -1.09 -14.36
C ASN A 344 -32.69 -2.58 -14.43
N THR A 345 -32.71 -3.13 -15.64
CA THR A 345 -32.39 -4.54 -15.92
C THR A 345 -30.96 -4.72 -16.44
N VAL A 346 -30.10 -3.71 -16.28
CA VAL A 346 -28.73 -3.74 -16.80
C VAL A 346 -27.93 -4.78 -16.02
N ALA A 347 -27.31 -5.71 -16.75
CA ALA A 347 -26.44 -6.70 -16.15
C ALA A 347 -25.25 -6.01 -15.47
N THR A 348 -25.08 -6.26 -14.17
CA THR A 348 -24.03 -5.66 -13.36
C THR A 348 -23.66 -6.60 -12.22
N THR A 349 -22.40 -6.54 -11.81
CA THR A 349 -21.91 -7.22 -10.62
C THR A 349 -21.44 -6.18 -9.63
N PHE A 350 -21.82 -6.32 -8.37
CA PHE A 350 -21.31 -5.50 -7.29
C PHE A 350 -21.14 -6.28 -6.00
N PHE A 351 -20.38 -5.68 -5.09
CA PHE A 351 -19.94 -6.25 -3.83
C PHE A 351 -20.50 -5.40 -2.71
N VAL A 352 -20.92 -6.06 -1.63
CA VAL A 352 -21.45 -5.43 -0.43
C VAL A 352 -20.75 -6.05 0.77
N ASP A 353 -20.33 -5.20 1.69
CA ASP A 353 -19.60 -5.60 2.89
C ASP A 353 -19.84 -4.62 4.04
N ASP A 354 -19.56 -5.02 5.28
CA ASP A 354 -19.66 -4.20 6.49
C ASP A 354 -21.03 -3.50 6.65
N VAL A 355 -22.12 -4.25 6.50
CA VAL A 355 -23.50 -3.75 6.63
C VAL A 355 -23.86 -3.56 8.11
N LYS A 356 -23.66 -2.35 8.64
CA LYS A 356 -23.86 -2.02 10.06
C LYS A 356 -25.11 -1.17 10.27
N LEU A 357 -26.03 -1.64 11.10
CA LEU A 357 -27.15 -0.89 11.66
C LEU A 357 -26.72 -0.25 12.97
N VAL A 358 -26.84 1.07 13.10
CA VAL A 358 -26.55 1.80 14.34
C VAL A 358 -27.71 2.70 14.74
N LYS A 359 -27.85 2.96 16.04
CA LYS A 359 -28.75 3.98 16.57
C LYS A 359 -28.01 5.32 16.59
N ASN A 360 -28.64 6.39 16.11
CA ASN A 360 -28.06 7.73 16.04
C ASN A 360 -28.04 8.47 17.38
#